data_AF-A0A8C8TLJ2-F1
#
_entry.id   AF-A0A8C8TLJ2-F1
#
_cell.length_a   1.000
_cell.length_b   1.000
_cell.length_c   1.000
_cell.angle_alpha   90.00
_cell.angle_beta   90.00
_cell.angle_gamma   90.00
#
_symmetry.space_group_name_H-M   'P 1'
#
loop_
_entity.id
_entity.type
_entity.pdbx_description
1 polymer ?
#
loop_
_entity_poly.entity_id
_entity_poly.type
_entity_poly.pdbx_seq_one_letter_code
_entity_poly.pdbx_strand_id
1 'polypeptide(L)'
;MNADAGGQGVAARSREGSPVACDFVPSALGTREHWDAVYERELRTFQEYGDTGEIWFGEESMNRLIRWMQKQKIPLDASVLDIGTGNGVFLVELDLNFLKSCQHPSSALEVDLETL
;
A
#
# COMPACT_ATOMS: atom_id res chain seq x y z
N MET A 1 44.74 -58.26 -19.39
CA MET A 1 43.63 -58.84 -18.60
C MET A 1 44.01 -58.76 -17.13
N ASN A 2 43.08 -58.24 -16.32
CA ASN A 2 43.07 -58.09 -14.85
C ASN A 2 44.08 -57.08 -14.28
N ALA A 3 43.80 -56.31 -13.23
CA ALA A 3 42.60 -55.85 -12.51
C ALA A 3 43.14 -54.91 -11.43
N ASP A 4 42.55 -53.75 -11.16
CA ASP A 4 42.38 -53.33 -9.76
C ASP A 4 41.34 -52.22 -9.63
N ALA A 5 40.47 -52.39 -8.65
CA ALA A 5 39.37 -51.53 -8.30
C ALA A 5 39.82 -50.58 -7.19
N GLY A 6 39.62 -49.27 -7.37
CA GLY A 6 39.87 -48.28 -6.34
C GLY A 6 38.77 -47.24 -6.35
N GLY A 7 37.64 -47.55 -5.70
CA GLY A 7 36.55 -46.60 -5.48
C GLY A 7 37.03 -45.44 -4.59
N GLN A 8 37.12 -44.25 -5.17
CA GLN A 8 37.29 -43.02 -4.39
C GLN A 8 35.93 -42.60 -3.88
N GLY A 9 35.73 -42.74 -2.57
CA GLY A 9 34.60 -42.19 -1.85
C GLY A 9 34.48 -40.70 -2.16
N VAL A 10 33.32 -40.31 -2.68
CA VAL A 10 32.96 -38.91 -2.89
C VAL A 10 32.83 -38.31 -1.48
N ALA A 11 33.90 -37.70 -0.99
CA ALA A 11 33.82 -36.87 0.20
C ALA A 11 32.76 -35.81 -0.10
N ALA A 12 31.65 -35.86 0.64
CA ALA A 12 30.65 -34.83 0.62
C ALA A 12 31.38 -33.52 0.90
N ARG A 13 31.61 -32.71 -0.15
CA ARG A 13 31.97 -31.32 0.02
C ARG A 13 30.80 -30.73 0.78
N SER A 14 30.99 -30.54 2.09
CA SER A 14 30.13 -29.71 2.91
C SER A 14 29.84 -28.48 2.07
N ARG A 15 28.59 -28.32 1.64
CA ARG A 15 28.14 -27.06 1.08
C ARG A 15 28.37 -26.08 2.21
N GLU A 16 29.46 -25.32 2.11
CA GLU A 16 29.68 -24.16 2.94
C GLU A 16 28.35 -23.41 2.93
N GLY A 17 27.75 -23.31 4.12
CA GLY A 17 26.54 -22.55 4.30
C GLY A 17 26.87 -21.15 3.82
N SER A 18 26.40 -20.82 2.62
CA SER A 18 26.28 -19.43 2.23
C SER A 18 25.51 -18.76 3.36
N PRO A 19 26.06 -17.75 4.04
CA PRO A 19 25.23 -16.95 4.91
C PRO A 19 24.23 -16.29 3.97
N VAL A 20 23.01 -16.84 3.93
CA VAL A 20 21.87 -16.15 3.35
C VAL A 20 21.48 -15.07 4.35
N ALA A 21 22.39 -14.12 4.53
CA ALA A 21 22.10 -12.83 5.08
C ALA A 21 21.45 -12.06 3.94
N CYS A 22 20.14 -12.24 3.79
CA CYS A 22 19.32 -11.26 3.10
C CYS A 22 19.26 -10.02 4.00
N ASP A 23 20.39 -9.33 4.14
CA ASP A 23 20.51 -8.12 4.92
C ASP A 23 20.01 -6.96 4.06
N PHE A 24 18.70 -6.92 3.86
CA PHE A 24 18.07 -5.70 3.38
C PHE A 24 18.33 -4.62 4.43
N VAL A 25 19.01 -3.54 4.02
CA VAL A 25 19.20 -2.37 4.87
C VAL A 25 17.81 -1.82 5.23
N PRO A 26 17.54 -1.46 6.50
CA PRO A 26 16.27 -0.88 6.90
C PRO A 26 15.91 0.32 6.02
N SER A 27 14.70 0.31 5.46
CA SER A 27 14.22 1.40 4.62
C SER A 27 13.88 2.62 5.46
N ALA A 28 14.23 3.82 4.98
CA ALA A 28 13.75 5.08 5.54
C ALA A 28 12.22 5.17 5.56
N LEU A 29 11.53 4.53 4.62
CA LEU A 29 10.06 4.49 4.58
C LEU A 29 9.44 3.73 5.78
N GLY A 30 10.26 2.98 6.53
CA GLY A 30 9.82 2.26 7.72
C GLY A 30 9.94 3.07 9.02
N THR A 31 10.46 4.31 8.98
CA THR A 31 10.69 5.11 10.18
C THR A 31 9.65 6.20 10.36
N ARG A 32 9.24 6.46 11.61
CA ARG A 32 8.30 7.54 11.92
C ARG A 32 8.89 8.89 11.54
N GLU A 33 10.18 9.08 11.81
CA GLU A 33 10.90 10.33 11.56
C GLU A 33 10.87 10.72 10.07
N HIS A 34 10.85 9.74 9.17
CA HIS A 34 10.67 9.99 7.74
C HIS A 34 9.29 10.54 7.44
N TRP A 35 8.24 9.91 7.97
CA TRP A 35 6.85 10.33 7.73
C TRP A 35 6.50 11.65 8.40
N ASP A 36 7.04 11.94 9.59
CA ASP A 36 6.90 13.24 10.26
C ASP A 36 7.45 14.36 9.36
N ALA A 37 8.65 14.17 8.80
CA ALA A 37 9.27 15.14 7.90
C ALA A 37 8.51 15.32 6.57
N VAL A 38 7.95 14.23 6.03
CA VAL A 38 7.09 14.28 4.83
C VAL A 38 5.82 15.07 5.12
N TYR A 39 5.17 14.80 6.26
CA TYR A 39 3.96 15.48 6.68
C TYR A 39 4.19 16.98 6.89
N GLU A 40 5.25 17.37 7.59
CA GLU A 40 5.59 18.79 7.80
C GLU A 40 5.82 19.54 6.49
N ARG A 41 6.47 18.88 5.52
CA ARG A 41 6.70 19.45 4.18
C ARG A 41 5.39 19.64 3.43
N GLU A 42 4.55 18.61 3.37
CA GLU A 42 3.27 18.67 2.67
C GLU A 42 2.34 19.72 3.29
N LEU A 43 2.29 19.80 4.62
CA LEU A 43 1.50 20.80 5.34
C LEU A 43 1.94 22.22 4.98
N ARG A 44 3.24 22.48 4.89
CA ARG A 44 3.78 23.78 4.46
C ARG A 44 3.39 24.09 3.01
N THR A 45 3.56 23.14 2.10
CA THR A 45 3.19 23.32 0.69
C THR A 45 1.69 23.61 0.55
N PHE A 46 0.84 22.93 1.32
CA PHE A 46 -0.60 23.20 1.35
C PHE A 46 -0.89 24.63 1.83
N GLN A 47 -0.23 25.10 2.89
CA GLN A 47 -0.43 26.46 3.42
C GLN A 47 0.06 27.55 2.45
N GLU A 48 1.14 27.31 1.71
CA GLU A 48 1.74 28.30 0.80
C GLU A 48 1.07 28.33 -0.58
N TYR A 49 0.72 27.17 -1.14
CA TYR A 49 0.27 27.04 -2.52
C TYR A 49 -1.13 26.41 -2.67
N GLY A 50 -1.72 25.89 -1.60
CA GLY A 50 -2.99 25.15 -1.66
C GLY A 50 -2.84 23.76 -2.29
N ASP A 51 -1.63 23.21 -2.36
CA ASP A 51 -1.37 21.89 -2.92
C ASP A 51 -1.89 20.79 -2.00
N THR A 52 -2.90 20.04 -2.46
CA THR A 52 -3.54 18.94 -1.73
C THR A 52 -2.64 17.71 -1.58
N GLY A 53 -1.47 17.68 -2.21
CA GLY A 53 -0.50 16.60 -2.08
C GLY A 53 -0.63 15.53 -3.17
N GLU A 54 0.30 14.56 -3.13
CA GLU A 54 0.52 13.60 -4.20
C GLU A 54 -0.31 12.31 -4.08
N ILE A 55 -0.69 11.75 -5.23
CA ILE A 55 -1.26 10.41 -5.35
C ILE A 55 -0.14 9.39 -5.61
N TRP A 56 0.37 8.79 -4.54
CA TRP A 56 1.56 7.91 -4.56
C TRP A 56 1.49 6.71 -5.52
N PHE A 57 0.32 6.08 -5.66
CA PHE A 57 0.14 4.92 -6.54
C PHE A 57 -0.56 5.26 -7.86
N GLY A 58 -0.86 6.54 -8.09
CA GLY A 58 -1.62 7.03 -9.23
C GLY A 58 -3.11 6.67 -9.22
N GLU A 59 -3.88 7.43 -9.99
CA GLU A 59 -5.33 7.28 -10.09
C GLU A 59 -5.76 5.94 -10.71
N GLU A 60 -4.93 5.35 -11.58
CA GLU A 60 -5.22 4.06 -12.21
C GLU A 60 -5.30 2.93 -11.18
N SER A 61 -4.38 2.92 -10.21
CA SER A 61 -4.33 1.93 -9.12
C SER A 61 -5.58 2.03 -8.25
N MET A 62 -5.99 3.24 -7.89
CA MET A 62 -7.23 3.52 -7.18
C MET A 62 -8.46 3.00 -7.95
N ASN A 63 -8.59 3.36 -9.23
CA ASN A 63 -9.71 2.94 -10.07
C ASN A 63 -9.80 1.42 -10.23
N ARG A 64 -8.65 0.73 -10.25
CA ARG A 64 -8.60 -0.73 -10.29
C ARG A 64 -9.14 -1.34 -8.98
N LEU A 65 -8.81 -0.77 -7.82
CA LEU A 65 -9.33 -1.22 -6.53
C LEU A 65 -10.85 -1.02 -6.44
N ILE A 66 -11.37 0.14 -6.84
CA ILE A 66 -12.81 0.41 -6.84
C ILE A 66 -13.55 -0.58 -7.73
N ARG A 67 -13.07 -0.81 -8.95
CA ARG A 67 -13.65 -1.80 -9.86
C ARG A 67 -13.60 -3.22 -9.31
N TRP A 68 -12.56 -3.56 -8.54
CA TRP A 68 -12.49 -4.84 -7.87
C TRP A 68 -13.52 -4.94 -6.74
N MET A 69 -13.66 -3.90 -5.90
CA MET A 69 -14.64 -3.83 -4.82
C MET A 69 -16.08 -3.90 -5.33
N GLN A 70 -16.40 -3.22 -6.44
CA GLN A 70 -17.73 -3.29 -7.09
C GLN A 70 -18.12 -4.70 -7.55
N LYS A 71 -17.13 -5.55 -7.86
CA LYS A 71 -17.36 -6.95 -8.22
C LYS A 71 -17.49 -7.86 -7.01
N GLN A 72 -17.03 -7.41 -5.84
CA GLN A 72 -17.20 -8.14 -4.60
C GLN A 72 -18.59 -7.90 -4.03
N LYS A 73 -19.14 -8.92 -3.37
CA LYS A 73 -20.41 -8.80 -2.61
C LYS A 73 -20.12 -8.28 -1.20
N ILE A 74 -19.54 -7.09 -1.12
CA ILE A 74 -19.24 -6.45 0.17
C ILE A 74 -20.58 -5.99 0.78
N PRO A 75 -20.92 -6.39 2.02
CA PRO A 75 -22.09 -5.90 2.71
C PRO A 75 -22.07 -4.38 2.84
N LEU A 76 -23.23 -3.73 2.72
CA LEU A 76 -23.33 -2.27 2.76
C LEU A 76 -23.03 -1.68 4.15
N ASP A 77 -23.20 -2.47 5.20
CA ASP A 77 -22.85 -2.15 6.59
C ASP A 77 -21.39 -2.49 6.93
N ALA A 78 -20.61 -2.95 5.95
CA ALA A 78 -19.20 -3.22 6.16
C ALA A 78 -18.43 -1.91 6.40
N SER A 79 -17.64 -1.88 7.47
CA SER A 79 -16.70 -0.79 7.71
C SER A 79 -15.43 -0.97 6.89
N VAL A 80 -14.97 0.09 6.24
CA VAL A 80 -13.74 0.13 5.44
C VAL A 80 -12.72 1.01 6.16
N LEU A 81 -11.48 0.54 6.26
CA LEU A 81 -10.34 1.28 6.79
C LEU A 81 -9.26 1.41 5.72
N ASP A 82 -8.88 2.64 5.40
CA ASP A 82 -7.75 2.94 4.53
C ASP A 82 -6.51 3.27 5.37
N ILE A 83 -5.44 2.48 5.22
CA ILE A 83 -4.19 2.63 6.00
C ILE A 83 -3.16 3.28 5.10
N GLY A 84 -2.65 4.43 5.52
CA GLY A 84 -1.73 5.22 4.69
C GLY A 84 -2.45 6.00 3.59
N THR A 85 -3.61 6.58 3.93
CA THR A 85 -4.50 7.29 2.99
C THR A 85 -3.87 8.55 2.35
N GLY A 86 -2.75 9.04 2.89
CA GLY A 86 -2.10 10.25 2.40
C GLY A 86 -3.06 11.44 2.43
N ASN A 87 -3.29 12.05 1.27
CA ASN A 87 -4.24 13.15 1.09
C ASN A 87 -5.72 12.75 1.16
N GLY A 88 -6.05 11.46 1.26
CA GLY A 88 -7.42 10.99 1.42
C GLY A 88 -8.22 10.84 0.13
N VAL A 89 -7.62 11.05 -1.06
CA VAL A 89 -8.36 11.02 -2.34
C VAL A 89 -9.06 9.69 -2.59
N PHE A 90 -8.49 8.57 -2.15
CA PHE A 90 -9.11 7.27 -2.28
C PHE A 90 -10.40 7.13 -1.46
N LEU A 91 -10.43 7.67 -0.24
CA LEU A 91 -11.62 7.67 0.61
C LEU A 91 -12.73 8.55 0.02
N VAL A 92 -12.37 9.71 -0.53
CA VAL A 92 -13.33 10.57 -1.25
C VAL A 92 -13.92 9.82 -2.44
N GLU A 93 -13.09 9.14 -3.21
CA GLU A 93 -13.53 8.38 -4.38
C GLU A 93 -14.42 7.18 -3.99
N LEU A 94 -14.14 6.52 -2.87
CA LEU A 94 -14.99 5.46 -2.33
C LEU A 94 -16.37 5.99 -1.91
N ASP A 95 -16.44 7.11 -1.22
CA ASP A 95 -17.73 7.69 -0.82
C ASP A 95 -18.53 8.17 -2.03
N LEU A 96 -17.88 8.91 -2.95
CA LEU A 96 -18.54 9.48 -4.12
C LEU A 96 -18.95 8.44 -5.17
N ASN A 97 -18.10 7.47 -5.48
CA ASN A 97 -18.31 6.58 -6.62
C ASN A 97 -18.69 5.15 -6.22
N PHE A 98 -18.19 4.65 -5.09
CA PHE A 98 -18.57 3.30 -4.64
C PHE A 98 -19.89 3.33 -3.86
N LEU A 99 -20.00 4.10 -2.78
CA LEU A 99 -21.20 4.11 -1.92
C LEU A 99 -22.44 4.69 -2.63
N LYS A 100 -22.29 5.75 -3.43
CA LYS A 100 -23.42 6.30 -4.21
C LYS A 100 -23.91 5.33 -5.29
N SER A 101 -23.01 4.56 -5.92
CA SER A 101 -23.41 3.53 -6.91
C SER A 101 -24.20 2.39 -6.27
N CYS A 102 -24.00 2.16 -4.97
CA CYS A 102 -24.72 1.17 -4.17
C CYS A 102 -26.08 1.65 -3.62
N GLN A 103 -26.55 2.86 -3.98
CA GLN A 103 -27.84 3.43 -3.56
C GLN A 103 -28.04 3.53 -2.04
N HIS A 104 -27.09 4.12 -1.31
CA HIS A 104 -27.34 4.53 0.09
C HIS A 104 -27.98 5.94 0.15
N PRO A 105 -29.11 6.14 0.85
CA PRO A 105 -29.71 7.45 1.11
C PRO A 105 -29.05 8.24 2.26
N SER A 106 -27.85 7.86 2.70
CA SER A 106 -27.13 8.56 3.78
C SER A 106 -25.63 8.29 3.67
N SER A 107 -24.91 9.19 3.02
CA SER A 107 -23.45 9.33 3.15
C SER A 107 -23.16 10.17 4.39
N ALA A 108 -22.21 9.75 5.22
CA ALA A 108 -21.83 10.41 6.48
C ALA A 108 -21.06 11.75 6.29
N LEU A 109 -21.02 12.28 5.07
CA LEU A 109 -20.39 13.55 4.71
C LEU A 109 -21.38 14.43 3.92
N GLU A 110 -22.61 14.55 4.40
CA GLU A 110 -23.47 15.68 4.05
C GLU A 110 -23.09 16.86 4.95
N VAL A 111 -21.87 17.39 4.77
CA VAL A 111 -21.56 18.74 5.26
C VAL A 111 -22.07 19.68 4.19
N ASP A 112 -23.26 20.21 4.44
CA ASP A 112 -23.92 21.21 3.62
C ASP A 112 -23.05 22.47 3.57
N LEU A 113 -22.31 22.66 2.46
CA LEU A 113 -21.42 23.79 2.25
C LEU A 113 -22.20 25.11 2.06
N GLU A 114 -23.53 25.09 2.09
CA GLU A 114 -24.40 26.28 2.02
C GLU A 114 -24.75 26.89 3.39
N THR A 115 -24.16 26.43 4.49
CA THR A 115 -24.31 27.09 5.82
C THR A 115 -23.09 27.93 6.23
N LEU A 116 -22.40 28.56 5.28
CA LEU A 116 -21.48 29.68 5.54
C LEU A 116 -21.94 30.96 4.83
#